data_AF-A0A1G2CIN6-F1
#
_entry.id   AF-A0A1G2CIN6-F1
#
_cell.length_a   1.000
_cell.length_b   1.000
_cell.length_c   1.000
_cell.angle_alpha   90.00
_cell.angle_beta   90.00
_cell.angle_gamma   90.00
#
_symmetry.space_group_name_H-M   'P 1'
#
loop_
_entity.id
_entity.type
_entity.pdbx_description
1 polymer ?
#
loop_
_entity_poly.entity_id
_entity_poly.type
_entity_poly.pdbx_seq_one_letter_code
_entity_poly.pdbx_strand_id
1 'polypeptide(L)'
;MTKKFFVTSLLLLIIAPLAQADFDSAKWQFKKEIIAPAGTAGAQAFGELALDGEILSGARADFADIRIMENGEREAPYVLATEAPQTAVETYPVRMIDKGIVEGNYTQFTADVGEGGALHNKIEIVVDTLKSKNFRREAQVEGSRDGTAWITLAKKSIYDYTVEFTARDTAIGYQESAYRYLRVTIFDRGESPLAITGARVTRETVATGKEVAYEGMIKERAEKKSERAEQITFDLGTRGLPTNRLSVNTADVNFNRGAALEGTNDGTVWATLIYRDVLFSYDTPKFVGSKLELRYPETNYRYLRLTIFNKDDAPLAVKGATFYGLVRKAVFAYSPASSYAIHYGNPAARRPEYDLANYLAYFDQGSRIVLSLGKQVENNDYAPDVPFVPFSERYKWFLNFTLIVAVAVVGGILVRVMRRK
;
A
#
# COMPACT_ATOMS: atom_id res chain seq x y z
N MET A 1 38.20 -9.89 -63.06
CA MET A 1 37.95 -10.83 -61.94
C MET A 1 37.19 -10.08 -60.84
N THR A 2 35.88 -10.29 -60.77
CA THR A 2 34.95 -9.67 -59.81
C THR A 2 34.96 -10.41 -58.48
N LYS A 3 35.35 -9.74 -57.38
CA LYS A 3 35.13 -10.25 -56.00
C LYS A 3 33.84 -9.64 -55.46
N LYS A 4 32.83 -10.50 -55.22
CA LYS A 4 31.60 -10.15 -54.50
C LYS A 4 31.86 -10.21 -53.00
N PHE A 5 31.60 -9.13 -52.28
CA PHE A 5 31.50 -9.14 -50.81
C PHE A 5 30.07 -9.56 -50.44
N PHE A 6 29.95 -10.68 -49.73
CA PHE A 6 28.71 -11.06 -49.05
C PHE A 6 28.71 -10.39 -47.67
N VAL A 7 27.76 -9.48 -47.45
CA VAL A 7 27.45 -8.95 -46.11
C VAL A 7 26.39 -9.87 -45.51
N THR A 8 26.80 -10.70 -44.56
CA THR A 8 25.88 -11.55 -43.80
C THR A 8 25.34 -10.73 -42.65
N SER A 9 24.08 -10.27 -42.74
CA SER A 9 23.35 -9.69 -41.60
C SER A 9 23.15 -10.77 -40.54
N LEU A 10 23.83 -10.61 -39.40
CA LEU A 10 23.64 -11.45 -38.22
C LEU A 10 22.39 -10.97 -37.47
N LEU A 11 21.29 -11.69 -37.64
CA LEU A 11 20.06 -11.49 -36.86
C LEU A 11 20.34 -11.97 -35.42
N LEU A 12 20.45 -11.05 -34.47
CA LEU A 12 20.60 -11.38 -33.05
C LEU A 12 19.23 -11.87 -32.52
N LEU A 13 18.98 -13.18 -32.56
CA LEU A 13 17.88 -13.78 -31.79
C LEU A 13 18.26 -13.69 -30.31
N ILE A 14 17.56 -12.84 -29.56
CA ILE A 14 17.60 -12.85 -28.09
C ILE A 14 16.87 -14.14 -27.67
N ILE A 15 17.64 -15.20 -27.44
CA ILE A 15 17.14 -16.44 -26.83
C ILE A 15 16.98 -16.12 -25.34
N ALA A 16 15.76 -15.78 -24.93
CA ALA A 16 15.43 -15.72 -23.51
C ALA A 16 15.63 -17.13 -22.91
N PRO A 17 16.37 -17.28 -21.80
CA PRO A 17 16.53 -18.58 -21.17
C PRO A 17 15.14 -19.11 -20.79
N LEU A 18 14.88 -20.38 -21.15
CA LEU A 18 13.73 -21.13 -20.66
C LEU A 18 13.87 -21.26 -19.14
N ALA A 19 13.26 -20.35 -18.40
CA ALA A 19 12.99 -20.58 -17.00
C ALA A 19 12.00 -21.76 -16.95
N GLN A 20 12.49 -22.97 -16.66
CA GLN A 20 11.62 -24.04 -16.21
C GLN A 20 11.15 -23.68 -14.82
N ALA A 21 10.04 -22.96 -14.76
CA ALA A 21 9.33 -22.75 -13.52
C ALA A 21 8.72 -24.08 -13.04
N ASP A 22 8.63 -24.23 -11.73
CA ASP A 22 7.83 -25.22 -11.01
C ASP A 22 6.32 -24.93 -11.22
N PHE A 23 5.90 -24.86 -12.48
CA PHE A 23 4.51 -24.64 -12.87
C PHE A 23 3.91 -25.95 -13.36
N ASP A 24 3.06 -26.52 -12.52
CA ASP A 24 2.20 -27.64 -12.84
C ASP A 24 0.77 -27.14 -12.86
N SER A 25 0.20 -26.96 -14.06
CA SER A 25 -1.17 -26.44 -14.29
C SER A 25 -2.19 -27.11 -13.36
N ALA A 26 -2.02 -28.40 -13.06
CA ALA A 26 -2.95 -29.16 -12.24
C ALA A 26 -3.06 -28.67 -10.79
N LYS A 27 -2.09 -27.90 -10.30
CA LYS A 27 -2.12 -27.36 -8.92
C LYS A 27 -2.83 -26.01 -8.81
N TRP A 28 -3.17 -25.37 -9.94
CA TRP A 28 -3.82 -24.06 -9.98
C TRP A 28 -5.29 -24.19 -10.35
N GLN A 29 -6.17 -23.74 -9.45
CA GLN A 29 -7.61 -23.91 -9.58
C GLN A 29 -8.24 -23.01 -10.65
N PHE A 30 -7.75 -21.79 -10.78
CA PHE A 30 -8.38 -20.77 -11.63
C PHE A 30 -7.41 -20.23 -12.66
N LYS A 31 -7.96 -19.85 -13.82
CA LYS A 31 -7.25 -19.07 -14.82
C LYS A 31 -8.13 -18.00 -15.44
N LYS A 32 -7.49 -16.94 -15.93
CA LYS A 32 -8.11 -15.87 -16.73
C LYS A 32 -7.23 -15.56 -17.93
N GLU A 33 -7.84 -15.42 -19.10
CA GLU A 33 -7.14 -14.90 -20.28
C GLU A 33 -6.76 -13.43 -20.08
N ILE A 34 -5.62 -13.03 -20.64
CA ILE A 34 -5.15 -11.65 -20.66
C ILE A 34 -5.37 -11.10 -22.07
N ILE A 35 -6.15 -10.03 -22.16
CA ILE A 35 -6.64 -9.46 -23.41
C ILE A 35 -5.94 -8.13 -23.66
N ALA A 36 -5.43 -7.94 -24.86
CA ALA A 36 -4.86 -6.67 -25.30
C ALA A 36 -5.89 -5.80 -26.04
N PRO A 37 -5.75 -4.47 -26.00
CA PRO A 37 -6.57 -3.56 -26.80
C PRO A 37 -6.44 -3.83 -28.30
N ALA A 38 -7.52 -3.60 -29.05
CA ALA A 38 -7.48 -3.70 -30.51
C ALA A 38 -6.45 -2.73 -31.11
N GLY A 39 -5.68 -3.18 -32.10
CA GLY A 39 -4.65 -2.36 -32.75
C GLY A 39 -3.33 -2.28 -32.00
N THR A 40 -3.14 -3.07 -30.93
CA THR A 40 -1.84 -3.24 -30.29
C THR A 40 -0.87 -3.92 -31.26
N ALA A 41 -0.05 -3.14 -31.95
CA ALA A 41 0.97 -3.60 -32.89
C ALA A 41 2.31 -2.93 -32.57
N GLY A 42 3.41 -3.69 -32.59
CA GLY A 42 4.74 -3.14 -32.32
C GLY A 42 5.73 -4.16 -31.79
N ALA A 43 6.93 -3.69 -31.48
CA ALA A 43 8.00 -4.45 -30.83
C ALA A 43 7.62 -4.86 -29.39
N GLN A 44 8.40 -5.78 -28.81
CA GLN A 44 8.25 -6.22 -27.43
C GLN A 44 8.21 -5.01 -26.48
N ALA A 45 7.15 -4.93 -25.68
CA ALA A 45 6.89 -3.84 -24.75
C ALA A 45 6.56 -4.41 -23.36
N PHE A 46 6.30 -3.54 -22.38
CA PHE A 46 5.77 -3.98 -21.08
C PHE A 46 4.25 -3.89 -21.08
N GLY A 47 3.61 -4.98 -20.68
CA GLY A 47 2.18 -5.01 -20.38
C GLY A 47 1.95 -4.67 -18.91
N GLU A 48 0.88 -3.94 -18.63
CA GLU A 48 0.36 -3.75 -17.28
C GLU A 48 -1.08 -4.24 -17.16
N LEU A 49 -1.36 -4.98 -16.10
CA LEU A 49 -2.64 -5.66 -15.89
C LEU A 49 -3.11 -5.43 -14.46
N ALA A 50 -4.24 -4.75 -14.27
CA ALA A 50 -4.83 -4.60 -12.94
C ALA A 50 -5.44 -5.93 -12.47
N LEU A 51 -5.14 -6.34 -11.24
CA LEU A 51 -5.76 -7.50 -10.61
C LEU A 51 -7.18 -7.12 -10.16
N ASP A 52 -8.16 -7.92 -10.54
CA ASP A 52 -9.55 -7.71 -10.15
C ASP A 52 -9.96 -8.48 -8.90
N GLY A 53 -11.19 -8.25 -8.42
CA GLY A 53 -11.70 -8.82 -7.18
C GLY A 53 -11.72 -10.36 -7.15
N GLU A 54 -11.85 -11.03 -8.30
CA GLU A 54 -11.81 -12.49 -8.37
C GLU A 54 -10.39 -13.01 -8.08
N ILE A 55 -9.37 -12.38 -8.67
CA ILE A 55 -7.97 -12.72 -8.37
C ILE A 55 -7.62 -12.33 -6.93
N LEU A 56 -7.98 -11.12 -6.50
CA LEU A 56 -7.65 -10.62 -5.16
C LEU A 56 -8.25 -11.50 -4.04
N SER A 57 -9.43 -12.07 -4.27
CA SER A 57 -10.10 -12.96 -3.30
C SER A 57 -9.73 -14.44 -3.44
N GLY A 58 -9.41 -14.89 -4.66
CA GLY A 58 -9.10 -16.29 -4.97
C GLY A 58 -7.63 -16.67 -4.81
N ALA A 59 -6.71 -15.70 -4.90
CA ALA A 59 -5.29 -15.91 -4.67
C ALA A 59 -4.96 -16.01 -3.17
N ARG A 60 -3.74 -16.47 -2.85
CA ARG A 60 -3.19 -16.35 -1.50
C ARG A 60 -3.09 -14.88 -1.11
N ALA A 61 -3.20 -14.62 0.20
CA ALA A 61 -3.09 -13.28 0.78
C ALA A 61 -1.80 -12.53 0.38
N ASP A 62 -0.74 -13.28 0.10
CA ASP A 62 0.57 -12.76 -0.27
C ASP A 62 0.84 -12.78 -1.79
N PHE A 63 -0.16 -13.20 -2.59
CA PHE A 63 -0.15 -13.34 -4.04
C PHE A 63 0.98 -14.23 -4.60
N ALA A 64 1.56 -15.08 -3.76
CA ALA A 64 2.68 -15.96 -4.14
C ALA A 64 2.28 -17.06 -5.13
N ASP A 65 0.99 -17.34 -5.23
CA ASP A 65 0.40 -18.31 -6.15
C ASP A 65 -0.03 -17.72 -7.48
N ILE A 66 0.23 -16.44 -7.75
CA ILE A 66 -0.03 -15.91 -9.10
C ILE A 66 1.01 -16.45 -10.07
N ARG A 67 0.60 -16.81 -11.29
CA ARG A 67 1.50 -17.15 -12.41
C ARG A 67 0.95 -16.56 -13.69
N ILE A 68 1.81 -15.98 -14.53
CA ILE A 68 1.43 -15.53 -15.86
C ILE A 68 2.07 -16.48 -16.87
N MET A 69 1.25 -17.16 -17.67
CA MET A 69 1.70 -18.13 -18.65
C MET A 69 1.55 -17.55 -20.06
N GLU A 70 2.65 -17.55 -20.79
CA GLU A 70 2.75 -17.21 -22.20
C GLU A 70 2.59 -18.48 -23.06
N ASN A 71 1.63 -18.45 -23.98
CA ASN A 71 1.26 -19.56 -24.85
C ASN A 71 0.95 -20.88 -24.10
N GLY A 72 0.66 -20.79 -22.79
CA GLY A 72 0.40 -21.95 -21.92
C GLY A 72 1.63 -22.76 -21.50
N GLU A 73 2.81 -22.45 -22.04
CA GLU A 73 4.02 -23.28 -21.85
C GLU A 73 5.11 -22.57 -21.05
N ARG A 74 5.26 -21.26 -21.26
CA ARG A 74 6.35 -20.47 -20.68
C ARG A 74 5.82 -19.52 -19.63
N GLU A 75 6.39 -19.57 -18.43
CA GLU A 75 6.09 -18.56 -17.42
C GLU A 75 6.69 -17.21 -17.83
N ALA A 76 5.87 -16.16 -17.82
CA ALA A 76 6.29 -14.79 -18.08
C ALA A 76 6.69 -14.13 -16.74
N PRO A 77 7.96 -13.72 -16.56
CA PRO A 77 8.38 -13.00 -15.36
C PRO A 77 7.57 -11.72 -15.17
N TYR A 78 7.12 -11.48 -13.94
CA TYR A 78 6.26 -10.34 -13.64
C TYR A 78 6.64 -9.66 -12.31
N VAL A 79 6.24 -8.41 -12.16
CA VAL A 79 6.34 -7.65 -10.92
C VAL A 79 4.94 -7.25 -10.50
N LEU A 80 4.59 -7.53 -9.24
CA LEU A 80 3.39 -6.96 -8.63
C LEU A 80 3.72 -5.58 -8.08
N ALA A 81 3.14 -4.56 -8.68
CA ALA A 81 3.25 -3.18 -8.25
C ALA A 81 1.93 -2.72 -7.63
N THR A 82 2.03 -2.00 -6.53
CA THR A 82 0.90 -1.29 -5.92
C THR A 82 0.99 0.17 -6.35
N GLU A 83 -0.10 0.73 -6.87
CA GLU A 83 -0.18 2.18 -7.15
C GLU A 83 -0.41 2.96 -5.85
N ALA A 84 0.55 2.87 -4.93
CA ALA A 84 0.55 3.64 -3.70
C ALA A 84 0.85 5.12 -3.98
N PRO A 85 0.39 6.05 -3.11
CA PRO A 85 0.80 7.44 -3.22
C PRO A 85 2.32 7.55 -3.17
N GLN A 86 2.90 8.21 -4.16
CA GLN A 86 4.34 8.46 -4.21
C GLN A 86 4.58 9.95 -4.05
N THR A 87 5.45 10.30 -3.10
CA THR A 87 5.96 11.66 -2.99
C THR A 87 7.21 11.76 -3.86
N ALA A 88 7.09 12.41 -5.01
CA ALA A 88 8.24 12.81 -5.80
C ALA A 88 8.81 14.11 -5.19
N VAL A 89 10.10 14.08 -4.84
CA VAL A 89 10.81 15.23 -4.30
C VAL A 89 11.85 15.69 -5.31
N GLU A 90 11.60 16.82 -5.96
CA GLU A 90 12.60 17.52 -6.77
C GLU A 90 13.31 18.53 -5.87
N THR A 91 14.64 18.55 -5.92
CA THR A 91 15.44 19.52 -5.15
C THR A 91 16.05 20.55 -6.06
N TYR A 92 15.89 21.82 -5.71
CA TYR A 92 16.47 22.94 -6.43
C TYR A 92 17.70 23.46 -5.68
N PRO A 93 18.85 23.62 -6.36
CA PRO A 93 19.97 24.33 -5.78
C PRO A 93 19.56 25.78 -5.54
N VAL A 94 19.87 26.31 -4.36
CA VAL A 94 19.58 27.71 -4.03
C VAL A 94 20.84 28.43 -3.60
N ARG A 95 20.95 29.69 -4.01
CA ARG A 95 21.96 30.61 -3.48
C ARG A 95 21.33 31.43 -2.37
N MET A 96 21.89 31.33 -1.17
CA MET A 96 21.49 32.18 -0.05
C MET A 96 22.17 33.54 -0.19
N ILE A 97 21.37 34.60 -0.19
CA ILE A 97 21.80 36.00 -0.25
C ILE A 97 21.12 36.80 0.86
N ASP A 98 21.65 38.00 1.13
CA ASP A 98 21.07 38.98 2.06
C ASP A 98 20.75 38.42 3.46
N LYS A 99 21.60 37.51 3.95
CA LYS A 99 21.47 37.01 5.31
C LYS A 99 21.83 38.13 6.31
N GLY A 100 20.86 38.51 7.13
CA GLY A 100 21.00 39.53 8.17
C GLY A 100 20.34 39.11 9.49
N ILE A 101 20.80 39.72 10.57
CA ILE A 101 20.27 39.49 11.93
C ILE A 101 19.89 40.86 12.49
N VAL A 102 18.66 40.96 13.01
CA VAL A 102 18.23 42.07 13.85
C VAL A 102 18.13 41.52 15.27
N GLU A 103 19.10 41.86 16.11
CA GLU A 103 19.24 41.28 17.45
C GLU A 103 17.93 41.37 18.26
N GLY A 104 17.58 40.27 18.92
CA GLY A 104 16.36 40.11 19.70
C GLY A 104 15.05 40.05 18.89
N ASN A 105 15.10 40.29 17.57
CA ASN A 105 13.91 40.37 16.72
C ASN A 105 13.82 39.19 15.75
N TYR A 106 14.71 39.13 14.76
CA TYR A 106 14.66 38.11 13.73
C TYR A 106 15.98 37.92 12.98
N THR A 107 16.13 36.73 12.41
CA THR A 107 17.09 36.43 11.36
C THR A 107 16.37 36.38 10.02
N GLN A 108 16.90 37.04 9.00
CA GLN A 108 16.33 37.04 7.65
C GLN A 108 17.37 36.61 6.62
N PHE A 109 16.95 35.91 5.57
CA PHE A 109 17.75 35.68 4.37
C PHE A 109 16.84 35.52 3.15
N THR A 110 17.42 35.64 1.95
CA THR A 110 16.74 35.34 0.69
C THR A 110 17.39 34.12 0.03
N ALA A 111 16.60 33.13 -0.35
CA ALA A 111 17.01 32.03 -1.21
C ALA A 111 16.66 32.36 -2.67
N ASP A 112 17.68 32.45 -3.53
CA ASP A 112 17.55 32.62 -4.98
C ASP A 112 17.54 31.23 -5.63
N VAL A 113 16.38 30.83 -6.15
CA VAL A 113 16.12 29.53 -6.81
C VAL A 113 16.57 29.54 -8.28
N GLY A 114 17.03 30.69 -8.80
CA GLY A 114 17.54 30.84 -10.17
C GLY A 114 16.48 31.23 -11.20
N GLU A 115 16.94 31.49 -12.43
CA GLU A 115 16.09 31.88 -13.56
C GLU A 115 15.53 30.64 -14.23
N GLY A 116 14.23 30.39 -14.04
CA GLY A 116 13.60 29.21 -14.65
C GLY A 116 12.14 28.98 -14.33
N GLY A 117 11.52 29.77 -13.44
CA GLY A 117 10.11 29.56 -13.06
C GLY A 117 9.84 28.16 -12.51
N ALA A 118 10.87 27.52 -11.94
CA ALA A 118 10.79 26.20 -11.34
C ALA A 118 9.67 26.18 -10.30
N LEU A 119 8.81 25.17 -10.39
CA LEU A 119 7.74 25.00 -9.41
C LEU A 119 8.34 24.42 -8.13
N HIS A 120 7.99 25.01 -6.99
CA HIS A 120 8.41 24.55 -5.68
C HIS A 120 7.32 24.84 -4.66
N ASN A 121 7.31 24.09 -3.55
CA ASN A 121 6.27 24.21 -2.55
C ASN A 121 6.77 24.00 -1.11
N LYS A 122 8.09 23.85 -0.93
CA LYS A 122 8.68 23.66 0.38
C LYS A 122 10.09 24.23 0.45
N ILE A 123 10.41 24.88 1.57
CA ILE A 123 11.76 25.32 1.89
C ILE A 123 12.18 24.76 3.25
N GLU A 124 13.32 24.08 3.29
CA GLU A 124 13.98 23.62 4.50
C GLU A 124 15.08 24.61 4.88
N ILE A 125 15.07 25.03 6.15
CA ILE A 125 16.11 25.87 6.74
C ILE A 125 17.18 24.95 7.33
N VAL A 126 18.42 25.10 6.85
CA VAL A 126 19.56 24.32 7.34
C VAL A 126 20.18 25.05 8.53
N VAL A 127 20.07 24.43 9.70
CA VAL A 127 20.58 24.96 10.99
C VAL A 127 21.78 24.13 11.43
N ASP A 128 22.84 24.79 11.86
CA ASP A 128 24.01 24.19 12.51
C ASP A 128 23.60 23.62 13.88
N THR A 129 23.44 22.32 13.93
CA THR A 129 23.00 21.59 15.13
C THR A 129 24.04 21.56 16.22
N LEU A 130 25.31 21.93 15.97
CA LEU A 130 26.30 22.03 17.04
C LEU A 130 26.14 23.34 17.82
N LYS A 131 25.57 24.38 17.19
CA LYS A 131 25.41 25.72 17.78
C LYS A 131 23.98 26.03 18.20
N SER A 132 22.99 25.42 17.55
CA SER A 132 21.58 25.65 17.84
C SER A 132 20.85 24.32 17.97
N LYS A 133 20.41 24.01 19.19
CA LYS A 133 19.62 22.83 19.56
C LYS A 133 18.44 23.24 20.43
N ASN A 134 17.43 22.39 20.54
CA ASN A 134 16.32 22.58 21.46
C ASN A 134 15.61 23.93 21.31
N PHE A 135 15.18 24.24 20.08
CA PHE A 135 14.54 25.52 19.77
C PHE A 135 13.13 25.32 19.21
N ARG A 136 12.30 26.34 19.36
CA ARG A 136 11.08 26.53 18.57
C ARG A 136 11.02 27.99 18.12
N ARG A 137 10.89 28.22 16.83
CA ARG A 137 10.77 29.56 16.24
C ARG A 137 9.56 29.62 15.34
N GLU A 138 8.95 30.80 15.23
CA GLU A 138 8.03 31.08 14.15
C GLU A 138 8.84 31.56 12.94
N ALA A 139 8.51 31.07 11.76
CA ALA A 139 9.16 31.48 10.53
C ALA A 139 8.12 31.80 9.45
N GLN A 140 8.40 32.85 8.69
CA GLN A 140 7.58 33.32 7.58
C GLN A 140 8.37 33.19 6.28
N VAL A 141 7.71 32.69 5.24
CA VAL A 141 8.24 32.57 3.89
C VAL A 141 7.43 33.48 2.98
N GLU A 142 8.13 34.36 2.27
CA GLU A 142 7.57 35.28 1.28
C GLU A 142 8.19 35.01 -0.08
N GLY A 143 7.40 35.10 -1.14
CA GLY A 143 7.85 34.92 -2.52
C GLY A 143 7.87 36.24 -3.29
N SER A 144 8.86 36.39 -4.16
CA SER A 144 8.97 37.51 -5.10
C SER A 144 9.55 37.07 -6.44
N ARG A 145 9.12 37.73 -7.52
CA ARG A 145 9.71 37.55 -8.87
C ARG A 145 10.91 38.47 -9.10
N ASP A 146 10.87 39.68 -8.53
CA ASP A 146 11.79 40.78 -8.83
C ASP A 146 12.62 41.23 -7.61
N GLY A 147 12.36 40.65 -6.43
CA GLY A 147 13.02 41.02 -5.19
C GLY A 147 12.48 42.29 -4.53
N THR A 148 11.47 42.93 -5.12
CA THR A 148 10.89 44.21 -4.65
C THR A 148 9.47 44.05 -4.11
N ALA A 149 8.62 43.29 -4.80
CA ALA A 149 7.25 43.01 -4.38
C ALA A 149 7.17 41.61 -3.75
N TRP A 150 6.75 41.53 -2.49
CA TRP A 150 6.77 40.30 -1.70
C TRP A 150 5.36 39.88 -1.29
N ILE A 151 5.08 38.58 -1.40
CA ILE A 151 3.81 37.98 -1.02
C ILE A 151 4.07 36.85 -0.04
N THR A 152 3.38 36.87 1.11
CA THR A 152 3.45 35.79 2.09
C THR A 152 2.93 34.48 1.51
N LEU A 153 3.77 33.45 1.51
CA LEU A 153 3.43 32.10 1.07
C LEU A 153 3.01 31.20 2.24
N ALA A 154 3.69 31.34 3.38
CA ALA A 154 3.37 30.61 4.60
C ALA A 154 3.96 31.28 5.84
N LYS A 155 3.37 30.97 6.98
CA LYS A 155 3.89 31.28 8.31
C LYS A 155 3.66 30.07 9.22
N LYS A 156 4.74 29.45 9.70
CA LYS A 156 4.71 28.18 10.45
C LYS A 156 5.78 28.15 11.54
N SER A 157 5.61 27.26 12.50
CA SER A 157 6.64 27.00 13.51
C SER A 157 7.68 26.02 12.97
N ILE A 158 8.95 26.31 13.19
CA ILE A 158 10.07 25.37 13.04
C ILE A 158 10.59 24.98 14.42
N TYR A 159 11.09 23.76 14.57
CA TYR A 159 11.56 23.27 15.85
C TYR A 159 12.63 22.19 15.73
N ASP A 160 13.40 22.07 16.79
CA ASP A 160 14.31 20.96 17.09
C ASP A 160 14.13 20.67 18.57
N TYR A 161 13.69 19.46 18.92
CA TYR A 161 13.65 18.94 20.28
C TYR A 161 14.56 17.72 20.31
N THR A 162 15.76 17.88 20.85
CA THR A 162 16.79 16.83 20.95
C THR A 162 17.24 16.70 22.41
N VAL A 163 16.34 16.21 23.28
CA VAL A 163 16.60 16.04 24.72
C VAL A 163 16.29 14.61 25.20
N GLU A 164 15.16 14.02 24.77
CA GLU A 164 14.76 12.64 25.14
C GLU A 164 14.19 11.83 23.96
N PHE A 165 13.51 12.51 23.02
CA PHE A 165 13.14 12.01 21.70
C PHE A 165 13.70 12.99 20.65
N THR A 166 14.04 12.51 19.45
CA THR A 166 14.48 13.40 18.37
C THR A 166 13.27 13.77 17.52
N ALA A 167 12.74 14.99 17.69
CA ALA A 167 11.73 15.55 16.81
C ALA A 167 12.21 16.88 16.27
N ARG A 168 12.40 16.96 14.95
CA ARG A 168 12.88 18.15 14.27
C ARG A 168 12.08 18.37 13.00
N ASP A 169 11.63 19.60 12.82
CA ASP A 169 11.08 20.07 11.55
C ASP A 169 11.52 21.52 11.33
N THR A 170 12.41 21.70 10.35
CA THR A 170 12.86 23.02 9.90
C THR A 170 12.37 23.34 8.50
N ALA A 171 11.39 22.57 8.00
CA ALA A 171 10.81 22.76 6.69
C ALA A 171 9.44 23.46 6.75
N ILE A 172 9.21 24.35 5.80
CA ILE A 172 7.98 25.12 5.70
C ILE A 172 7.38 24.82 4.33
N GLY A 173 6.29 24.06 4.32
CA GLY A 173 5.47 23.84 3.13
C GLY A 173 4.48 24.97 2.90
N TYR A 174 4.27 25.34 1.64
CA TYR A 174 3.38 26.38 1.13
C TYR A 174 2.68 25.91 -0.17
N GLN A 175 1.75 26.71 -0.70
CA GLN A 175 1.12 26.40 -2.00
C GLN A 175 2.16 26.42 -3.12
N GLU A 176 2.00 25.58 -4.14
CA GLU A 176 2.94 25.51 -5.26
C GLU A 176 3.14 26.88 -5.90
N SER A 177 4.39 27.24 -6.13
CA SER A 177 4.81 28.57 -6.56
C SER A 177 5.99 28.50 -7.52
N ALA A 178 6.15 29.55 -8.32
CA ALA A 178 7.27 29.74 -9.26
C ALA A 178 8.10 31.00 -8.93
N TYR A 179 8.02 31.50 -7.69
CA TYR A 179 8.77 32.69 -7.28
C TYR A 179 10.27 32.39 -7.19
N ARG A 180 11.08 33.12 -7.95
CA ARG A 180 12.55 32.99 -7.93
C ARG A 180 13.13 33.27 -6.55
N TYR A 181 12.65 34.30 -5.88
CA TYR A 181 13.21 34.74 -4.60
C TYR A 181 12.28 34.34 -3.47
N LEU A 182 12.82 33.61 -2.51
CA LEU A 182 12.15 33.24 -1.27
C LEU A 182 12.81 33.91 -0.09
N ARG A 183 12.13 34.87 0.52
CA ARG A 183 12.60 35.54 1.73
C ARG A 183 12.06 34.78 2.93
N VAL A 184 12.98 34.36 3.79
CA VAL A 184 12.68 33.65 5.02
C VAL A 184 13.00 34.58 6.18
N THR A 185 12.02 34.82 7.03
CA THR A 185 12.18 35.56 8.29
C THR A 185 11.90 34.62 9.45
N ILE A 186 12.89 34.43 10.33
CA ILE A 186 12.83 33.58 11.51
C ILE A 186 12.75 34.50 12.72
N PHE A 187 11.63 34.49 13.44
CA PHE A 187 11.40 35.39 14.56
C PHE A 187 12.04 34.84 15.83
N ASP A 188 13.02 35.56 16.37
CA ASP A 188 13.80 35.18 17.53
C ASP A 188 13.05 35.43 18.85
N ARG A 189 12.14 36.42 18.87
CA ARG A 189 11.29 36.78 20.02
C ARG A 189 12.09 36.95 21.33
N GLY A 190 13.23 37.62 21.25
CA GLY A 190 14.12 37.88 22.39
C GLY A 190 15.11 36.76 22.71
N GLU A 191 15.02 35.60 22.07
CA GLU A 191 16.03 34.55 22.18
C GLU A 191 17.23 34.79 21.25
N SER A 192 18.32 34.05 21.45
CA SER A 192 19.48 34.13 20.56
C SER A 192 19.14 33.67 19.13
N PRO A 193 19.71 34.33 18.10
CA PRO A 193 19.56 33.92 16.70
C PRO A 193 20.01 32.49 16.44
N LEU A 194 19.29 31.78 15.56
CA LEU A 194 19.70 30.45 15.13
C LEU A 194 20.90 30.50 14.18
N ALA A 195 21.82 29.53 14.30
CA ALA A 195 22.98 29.40 13.44
C ALA A 195 22.59 28.81 12.06
N ILE A 196 22.02 29.65 11.18
CA ILE A 196 21.60 29.24 9.83
C ILE A 196 22.82 29.07 8.91
N THR A 197 22.97 27.91 8.28
CA THR A 197 24.09 27.60 7.36
C THR A 197 23.67 27.47 5.91
N GLY A 198 22.37 27.30 5.65
CA GLY A 198 21.87 27.10 4.30
C GLY A 198 20.35 27.00 4.24
N ALA A 199 19.84 26.79 3.02
CA ALA A 199 18.46 26.46 2.76
C ALA A 199 18.40 25.44 1.63
N ARG A 200 17.32 24.65 1.59
CA ARG A 200 17.03 23.72 0.50
C ARG A 200 15.60 23.93 0.04
N VAL A 201 15.40 24.22 -1.24
CA VAL A 201 14.07 24.36 -1.82
C VAL A 201 13.72 23.08 -2.55
N THR A 202 12.50 22.59 -2.32
CA THR A 202 12.01 21.36 -2.93
C THR A 202 10.61 21.56 -3.50
N ARG A 203 10.30 20.73 -4.49
CA ARG A 203 8.95 20.48 -4.94
C ARG A 203 8.58 19.07 -4.53
N GLU A 204 7.66 18.96 -3.59
CA GLU A 204 7.06 17.70 -3.21
C GLU A 204 5.74 17.56 -3.97
N THR A 205 5.71 16.68 -4.98
CA THR A 205 4.46 16.29 -5.63
C THR A 205 4.00 14.96 -5.06
N VAL A 206 2.77 14.92 -4.55
CA VAL A 206 2.16 13.67 -4.13
C VAL A 206 1.35 13.15 -5.31
N ALA A 207 1.89 12.17 -6.03
CA ALA A 207 1.09 11.39 -6.95
C ALA A 207 0.02 10.67 -6.13
N THR A 208 -1.25 10.95 -6.38
CA THR A 208 -2.34 10.22 -5.74
C THR A 208 -2.26 8.76 -6.17
N GLY A 209 -2.10 7.86 -5.22
CA GLY A 209 -2.24 6.44 -5.50
C GLY A 209 -3.62 6.15 -6.09
N LYS A 210 -3.71 5.16 -6.97
CA LYS A 210 -5.02 4.73 -7.48
C LYS A 210 -5.64 3.77 -6.48
N GLU A 211 -6.84 4.13 -6.03
CA GLU A 211 -7.64 3.31 -5.15
C GLU A 211 -8.75 2.59 -5.91
N VAL A 212 -9.12 1.43 -5.40
CA VAL A 212 -10.34 0.70 -5.75
C VAL A 212 -11.28 0.78 -4.57
N ALA A 213 -12.56 1.03 -4.84
CA ALA A 213 -13.61 1.10 -3.83
C ALA A 213 -14.38 -0.22 -3.75
N TYR A 214 -14.68 -0.64 -2.52
CA TYR A 214 -15.52 -1.78 -2.20
C TYR A 214 -16.68 -1.31 -1.33
N GLU A 215 -17.89 -1.69 -1.70
CA GLU A 215 -19.07 -1.40 -0.87
C GLU A 215 -19.13 -2.39 0.30
N GLY A 216 -19.14 -1.85 1.52
CA GLY A 216 -19.38 -2.63 2.73
C GLY A 216 -20.85 -2.56 3.11
N MET A 217 -21.55 -3.68 2.94
CA MET A 217 -22.96 -3.80 3.31
C MET A 217 -23.08 -4.06 4.81
N ILE A 218 -24.04 -3.42 5.46
CA ILE A 218 -24.29 -3.66 6.89
C ILE A 218 -24.86 -5.07 7.04
N LYS A 219 -24.08 -5.93 7.70
CA LYS A 219 -24.49 -7.29 8.06
C LYS A 219 -25.25 -7.32 9.38
N GLU A 220 -24.75 -6.58 10.37
CA GLU A 220 -25.27 -6.61 11.74
C GLU A 220 -25.02 -5.29 12.46
N ARG A 221 -25.93 -4.97 13.40
CA ARG A 221 -25.76 -3.91 14.39
C ARG A 221 -25.94 -4.46 15.80
N ALA A 222 -25.12 -4.00 16.73
CA ALA A 222 -25.24 -4.38 18.14
C ALA A 222 -25.00 -3.17 19.04
N GLU A 223 -25.87 -2.96 20.03
CA GLU A 223 -25.68 -1.93 21.05
C GLU A 223 -24.78 -2.47 22.19
N LYS A 224 -23.78 -1.70 22.59
CA LYS A 224 -22.89 -1.99 23.72
C LYS A 224 -23.17 -1.01 24.85
N LYS A 225 -24.24 -1.28 25.61
CA LYS A 225 -24.74 -0.38 26.68
C LYS A 225 -23.69 -0.04 27.73
N SER A 226 -22.88 -1.00 28.17
CA SER A 226 -21.81 -0.79 29.15
C SER A 226 -20.71 0.15 28.66
N GLU A 227 -20.48 0.19 27.35
CA GLU A 227 -19.46 1.03 26.69
C GLU A 227 -20.06 2.30 26.10
N ARG A 228 -21.40 2.44 26.16
CA ARG A 228 -22.17 3.53 25.55
C ARG A 228 -21.80 3.71 24.08
N ALA A 229 -21.77 2.59 23.38
CA ALA A 229 -21.31 2.48 22.00
C ALA A 229 -22.28 1.65 21.14
N GLU A 230 -22.18 1.82 19.83
CA GLU A 230 -22.81 0.96 18.83
C GLU A 230 -21.72 0.25 18.02
N GLN A 231 -21.92 -1.03 17.72
CA GLN A 231 -21.11 -1.80 16.79
C GLN A 231 -21.87 -2.02 15.49
N ILE A 232 -21.22 -1.74 14.37
CA ILE A 232 -21.74 -1.96 13.02
C ILE A 232 -20.76 -2.88 12.30
N THR A 233 -21.21 -4.07 11.92
CA THR A 233 -20.42 -5.02 11.16
C THR A 233 -20.76 -4.90 9.68
N PHE A 234 -19.75 -4.59 8.87
CA PHE A 234 -19.82 -4.55 7.42
C PHE A 234 -19.31 -5.86 6.81
N ASP A 235 -19.95 -6.32 5.72
CA ASP A 235 -19.52 -7.45 4.89
C ASP A 235 -19.08 -6.92 3.51
N LEU A 236 -17.83 -7.20 3.13
CA LEU A 236 -17.28 -6.88 1.80
C LEU A 236 -17.67 -7.93 0.72
N GLY A 237 -18.49 -8.91 1.07
CA GLY A 237 -18.97 -9.98 0.19
C GLY A 237 -18.00 -11.15 0.04
N THR A 238 -16.70 -10.88 0.05
CA THR A 238 -15.64 -11.91 -0.01
C THR A 238 -14.44 -11.54 0.85
N ARG A 239 -13.63 -12.56 1.20
CA ARG A 239 -12.33 -12.37 1.86
C ARG A 239 -11.25 -12.07 0.82
N GLY A 240 -10.08 -11.61 1.25
CA GLY A 240 -8.93 -11.45 0.36
C GLY A 240 -8.83 -10.05 -0.27
N LEU A 241 -9.91 -9.27 -0.27
CA LEU A 241 -9.90 -7.90 -0.78
C LEU A 241 -9.02 -6.99 0.09
N PRO A 242 -7.91 -6.44 -0.43
CA PRO A 242 -7.03 -5.59 0.33
C PRO A 242 -7.69 -4.22 0.56
N THR A 243 -7.80 -3.79 1.82
CA THR A 243 -8.33 -2.47 2.19
C THR A 243 -7.46 -1.83 3.27
N ASN A 244 -7.35 -0.50 3.24
CA ASN A 244 -6.56 0.28 4.21
C ASN A 244 -7.28 1.58 4.64
N ARG A 245 -8.49 1.83 4.14
CA ARG A 245 -9.26 3.03 4.42
C ARG A 245 -10.75 2.74 4.36
N LEU A 246 -11.48 3.33 5.29
CA LEU A 246 -12.92 3.24 5.45
C LEU A 246 -13.48 4.66 5.42
N SER A 247 -14.51 4.91 4.62
CA SER A 247 -15.33 6.12 4.67
C SER A 247 -16.75 5.77 5.11
N VAL A 248 -17.22 6.41 6.18
CA VAL A 248 -18.54 6.16 6.78
C VAL A 248 -19.59 7.01 6.09
N ASN A 249 -20.66 6.37 5.60
CA ASN A 249 -21.75 7.06 4.91
C ASN A 249 -22.84 7.42 5.92
N THR A 250 -22.86 8.67 6.39
CA THR A 250 -23.92 9.23 7.26
C THR A 250 -24.33 10.63 6.78
N ALA A 251 -25.59 11.00 7.02
CA ALA A 251 -26.10 12.35 6.76
C ALA A 251 -26.07 13.25 8.01
N ASP A 252 -25.71 12.70 9.16
CA ASP A 252 -25.66 13.45 10.40
C ASP A 252 -24.55 14.51 10.37
N VAL A 253 -24.81 15.64 11.01
CA VAL A 253 -23.87 16.76 11.17
C VAL A 253 -23.79 17.16 12.64
N ASN A 254 -22.80 17.96 13.00
CA ASN A 254 -22.57 18.46 14.35
C ASN A 254 -22.36 17.36 15.40
N PHE A 255 -21.45 16.42 15.10
CA PHE A 255 -21.04 15.36 16.02
C PHE A 255 -19.52 15.22 16.12
N ASN A 256 -19.06 14.64 17.22
CA ASN A 256 -17.70 14.14 17.40
C ASN A 256 -17.76 12.84 18.21
N ARG A 257 -17.36 11.74 17.58
CA ARG A 257 -17.44 10.39 18.15
C ARG A 257 -16.07 9.74 18.10
N GLY A 258 -15.71 9.06 19.19
CA GLY A 258 -14.61 8.11 19.15
C GLY A 258 -15.00 6.93 18.28
N ALA A 259 -14.04 6.36 17.56
CA ALA A 259 -14.23 5.17 16.75
C ALA A 259 -13.10 4.15 16.97
N ALA A 260 -13.45 2.87 16.92
CA ALA A 260 -12.52 1.74 16.84
C ALA A 260 -12.93 0.82 15.70
N LEU A 261 -11.96 0.11 15.12
CA LEU A 261 -12.20 -0.78 13.98
C LEU A 261 -11.51 -2.13 14.22
N GLU A 262 -12.25 -3.20 13.99
CA GLU A 262 -11.77 -4.58 14.06
C GLU A 262 -12.08 -5.31 12.74
N GLY A 263 -11.35 -6.39 12.45
CA GLY A 263 -11.61 -7.21 11.26
C GLY A 263 -11.49 -8.71 11.50
N THR A 264 -12.22 -9.50 10.72
CA THR A 264 -12.21 -10.97 10.77
C THR A 264 -12.63 -11.61 9.44
N ASN A 265 -12.22 -12.85 9.22
CA ASN A 265 -12.69 -13.69 8.12
C ASN A 265 -13.74 -14.73 8.55
N ASP A 266 -13.76 -15.10 9.83
CA ASP A 266 -14.60 -16.19 10.37
C ASP A 266 -15.73 -15.70 11.28
N GLY A 267 -15.70 -14.45 11.73
CA GLY A 267 -16.70 -13.89 12.65
C GLY A 267 -16.41 -14.18 14.13
N THR A 268 -15.39 -14.99 14.42
CA THR A 268 -15.06 -15.49 15.77
C THR A 268 -13.86 -14.77 16.37
N VAL A 269 -12.74 -14.66 15.64
CA VAL A 269 -11.52 -14.01 16.11
C VAL A 269 -11.39 -12.67 15.41
N TRP A 270 -11.44 -11.59 16.19
CA TRP A 270 -11.41 -10.22 15.71
C TRP A 270 -10.04 -9.61 15.97
N ALA A 271 -9.38 -9.13 14.91
CA ALA A 271 -8.12 -8.40 15.00
C ALA A 271 -8.40 -6.90 15.06
N THR A 272 -7.80 -6.22 16.04
CA THR A 272 -7.87 -4.77 16.17
C THR A 272 -7.08 -4.09 15.06
N LEU A 273 -7.76 -3.27 14.25
CA LEU A 273 -7.16 -2.46 13.18
C LEU A 273 -6.95 -1.01 13.62
N ILE A 274 -7.89 -0.48 14.40
CA ILE A 274 -7.83 0.85 15.01
C ILE A 274 -8.30 0.71 16.46
N TYR A 275 -7.43 1.05 17.40
CA TYR A 275 -7.79 1.09 18.81
C TYR A 275 -8.63 2.34 19.16
N ARG A 276 -8.23 3.50 18.63
CA ARG A 276 -8.93 4.78 18.84
C ARG A 276 -8.64 5.75 17.72
N ASP A 277 -9.69 6.28 17.11
CA ASP A 277 -9.67 7.46 16.26
C ASP A 277 -10.96 8.26 16.50
N VAL A 278 -11.20 9.31 15.72
CA VAL A 278 -12.36 10.19 15.80
C VAL A 278 -13.01 10.33 14.42
N LEU A 279 -14.34 10.23 14.41
CA LEU A 279 -15.20 10.69 13.34
C LEU A 279 -15.86 12.00 13.79
N PHE A 280 -15.82 13.03 12.94
CA PHE A 280 -16.52 14.27 13.24
C PHE A 280 -17.13 14.89 11.99
N SER A 281 -18.20 15.64 12.19
CA SER A 281 -18.79 16.51 11.20
C SER A 281 -19.27 17.75 11.92
N TYR A 282 -18.85 18.93 11.48
CA TYR A 282 -19.24 20.21 12.05
C TYR A 282 -19.78 21.10 10.94
N ASP A 283 -20.94 21.67 11.19
CA ASP A 283 -21.57 22.72 10.39
C ASP A 283 -22.07 23.79 11.36
N THR A 284 -21.19 24.76 11.61
CA THR A 284 -21.40 25.84 12.58
C THR A 284 -20.98 27.18 11.98
N PRO A 285 -21.49 28.33 12.49
CA PRO A 285 -21.10 29.64 11.97
C PRO A 285 -19.59 29.94 12.02
N LYS A 286 -18.83 29.27 12.90
CA LYS A 286 -17.39 29.49 13.09
C LYS A 286 -16.52 28.46 12.37
N PHE A 287 -17.06 27.31 12.00
CA PHE A 287 -16.33 26.22 11.40
C PHE A 287 -17.26 25.26 10.66
N VAL A 288 -16.89 24.93 9.43
CA VAL A 288 -17.51 23.88 8.61
C VAL A 288 -16.39 22.92 8.19
N GLY A 289 -16.56 21.64 8.49
CA GLY A 289 -15.58 20.60 8.14
C GLY A 289 -15.90 19.26 8.75
N SER A 290 -15.38 18.19 8.14
CA SER A 290 -15.64 16.81 8.57
C SER A 290 -14.44 15.91 8.38
N LYS A 291 -14.41 14.83 9.16
CA LYS A 291 -13.57 13.65 9.00
C LYS A 291 -14.48 12.44 9.18
N LEU A 292 -14.91 11.86 8.05
CA LEU A 292 -15.70 10.63 8.02
C LEU A 292 -14.86 9.41 7.61
N GLU A 293 -13.54 9.59 7.52
CA GLU A 293 -12.60 8.59 7.06
C GLU A 293 -11.70 8.09 8.18
N LEU A 294 -11.46 6.78 8.19
CA LEU A 294 -10.51 6.10 9.05
C LEU A 294 -9.47 5.38 8.18
N ARG A 295 -8.19 5.55 8.50
CA ARG A 295 -7.08 4.83 7.85
C ARG A 295 -6.51 3.80 8.81
N TYR A 296 -6.18 2.63 8.30
CA TYR A 296 -5.70 1.49 9.08
C TYR A 296 -4.65 0.68 8.31
N PRO A 297 -3.84 -0.15 9.00
CA PRO A 297 -2.93 -1.06 8.32
C PRO A 297 -3.67 -1.92 7.31
N GLU A 298 -3.10 -2.10 6.12
CA GLU A 298 -3.77 -2.85 5.06
C GLU A 298 -4.10 -4.28 5.54
N THR A 299 -5.33 -4.70 5.26
CA THR A 299 -5.85 -6.02 5.64
C THR A 299 -6.71 -6.60 4.53
N ASN A 300 -6.99 -7.89 4.61
CA ASN A 300 -7.78 -8.68 3.66
C ASN A 300 -9.00 -9.36 4.31
N TYR A 301 -9.50 -8.79 5.41
CA TYR A 301 -10.68 -9.30 6.11
C TYR A 301 -11.97 -9.10 5.31
N ARG A 302 -12.86 -10.10 5.34
CA ARG A 302 -14.21 -9.98 4.78
C ARG A 302 -15.13 -9.11 5.64
N TYR A 303 -15.06 -9.28 6.96
CA TYR A 303 -15.94 -8.60 7.91
C TYR A 303 -15.17 -7.54 8.68
N LEU A 304 -15.68 -6.31 8.70
CA LEU A 304 -15.09 -5.17 9.39
C LEU A 304 -16.12 -4.61 10.37
N ARG A 305 -15.77 -4.53 11.66
CA ARG A 305 -16.66 -4.04 12.72
C ARG A 305 -16.20 -2.69 13.22
N LEU A 306 -17.00 -1.68 12.94
CA LEU A 306 -16.83 -0.32 13.43
C LEU A 306 -17.56 -0.18 14.76
N THR A 307 -16.83 0.19 15.82
CA THR A 307 -17.42 0.59 17.10
C THR A 307 -17.43 2.11 17.17
N ILE A 308 -18.60 2.72 17.35
CA ILE A 308 -18.79 4.17 17.52
C ILE A 308 -19.17 4.44 18.97
N PHE A 309 -18.34 5.20 19.69
CA PHE A 309 -18.57 5.56 21.08
C PHE A 309 -19.50 6.78 21.16
N ASN A 310 -20.79 6.52 21.39
CA ASN A 310 -21.87 7.51 21.37
C ASN A 310 -21.94 8.37 22.63
N LYS A 311 -21.42 7.87 23.77
CA LYS A 311 -21.55 8.54 25.07
C LYS A 311 -23.04 8.75 25.41
N ASP A 312 -23.48 10.00 25.61
CA ASP A 312 -24.87 10.36 25.98
C ASP A 312 -25.71 10.69 24.75
N ASP A 313 -25.08 10.76 23.57
CA ASP A 313 -25.76 11.09 22.34
C ASP A 313 -26.44 9.86 21.71
N ALA A 314 -27.43 10.10 20.87
CA ALA A 314 -28.04 9.06 20.06
C ALA A 314 -27.02 8.44 19.07
N PRO A 315 -27.18 7.15 18.70
CA PRO A 315 -26.37 6.54 17.65
C PRO A 315 -26.47 7.26 16.31
N LEU A 316 -25.37 7.26 15.53
CA LEU A 316 -25.32 7.88 14.21
C LEU A 316 -26.10 7.07 13.16
N ALA A 317 -26.79 7.76 12.27
CA ALA A 317 -27.54 7.19 11.14
C ALA A 317 -26.61 6.75 9.98
N VAL A 318 -25.74 5.78 10.26
CA VAL A 318 -24.85 5.18 9.26
C VAL A 318 -25.65 4.37 8.25
N LYS A 319 -25.58 4.67 6.95
CA LYS A 319 -26.27 3.91 5.89
C LYS A 319 -25.44 2.77 5.33
N GLY A 320 -24.12 2.86 5.48
CA GLY A 320 -23.15 1.93 4.95
C GLY A 320 -21.75 2.50 5.07
N ALA A 321 -20.82 1.85 4.39
CA ALA A 321 -19.43 2.26 4.36
C ALA A 321 -18.81 1.94 3.01
N THR A 322 -17.91 2.81 2.55
CA THR A 322 -17.06 2.53 1.40
C THR A 322 -15.66 2.24 1.89
N PHE A 323 -15.14 1.08 1.52
CA PHE A 323 -13.79 0.64 1.84
C PHE A 323 -12.90 0.86 0.63
N TYR A 324 -11.65 1.27 0.86
CA TYR A 324 -10.70 1.56 -0.20
C TYR A 324 -9.46 0.71 -0.03
N GLY A 325 -8.96 0.20 -1.14
CA GLY A 325 -7.68 -0.47 -1.26
C GLY A 325 -6.87 0.12 -2.40
N LEU A 326 -5.58 -0.17 -2.44
CA LEU A 326 -4.73 0.26 -3.54
C LEU A 326 -4.85 -0.70 -4.72
N VAL A 327 -4.90 -0.13 -5.93
CA VAL A 327 -4.86 -0.90 -7.18
C VAL A 327 -3.53 -1.65 -7.27
N ARG A 328 -3.62 -2.95 -7.53
CA ARG A 328 -2.48 -3.84 -7.74
C ARG A 328 -2.39 -4.20 -9.21
N LYS A 329 -1.19 -4.11 -9.76
CA LYS A 329 -0.91 -4.41 -11.15
C LYS A 329 0.17 -5.47 -11.26
N ALA A 330 0.00 -6.42 -12.18
CA ALA A 330 1.09 -7.21 -12.70
C ALA A 330 1.71 -6.49 -13.89
N VAL A 331 3.03 -6.32 -13.88
CA VAL A 331 3.81 -5.76 -14.99
C VAL A 331 4.78 -6.81 -15.49
N PHE A 332 4.74 -7.11 -16.79
CA PHE A 332 5.55 -8.17 -17.40
C PHE A 332 5.92 -7.83 -18.84
N ALA A 333 6.95 -8.48 -19.37
CA ALA A 333 7.32 -8.34 -20.78
C ALA A 333 6.21 -8.95 -21.65
N TYR A 334 5.62 -8.12 -22.52
CA TYR A 334 4.48 -8.45 -23.34
C TYR A 334 4.87 -8.48 -24.82
N SER A 335 4.49 -9.56 -25.49
CA SER A 335 4.61 -9.76 -26.93
C SER A 335 3.22 -9.82 -27.56
N PRO A 336 2.84 -8.90 -28.47
CA PRO A 336 1.54 -8.94 -29.15
C PRO A 336 1.28 -10.23 -29.95
N ALA A 337 2.33 -10.98 -30.29
CA ALA A 337 2.22 -12.24 -31.02
C ALA A 337 1.94 -13.47 -30.13
N SER A 338 1.98 -13.30 -28.81
CA SER A 338 1.76 -14.39 -27.85
C SER A 338 0.41 -14.28 -27.16
N SER A 339 -0.17 -15.41 -26.78
CA SER A 339 -1.32 -15.44 -25.86
C SER A 339 -0.84 -15.49 -24.42
N TYR A 340 -1.62 -14.92 -23.51
CA TYR A 340 -1.28 -14.89 -22.09
C TYR A 340 -2.48 -15.26 -21.22
N ALA A 341 -2.23 -15.99 -20.14
CA ALA A 341 -3.21 -16.28 -19.10
C ALA A 341 -2.60 -16.11 -17.71
N ILE A 342 -3.38 -15.59 -16.77
CA ILE A 342 -3.03 -15.54 -15.35
C ILE A 342 -3.68 -16.71 -14.62
N HIS A 343 -2.89 -17.45 -13.84
CA HIS A 343 -3.32 -18.55 -12.99
C HIS A 343 -3.18 -18.18 -11.52
N TYR A 344 -4.13 -18.63 -10.68
CA TYR A 344 -4.14 -18.42 -9.23
C TYR A 344 -4.96 -19.50 -8.51
N GLY A 345 -4.96 -19.50 -7.19
CA GLY A 345 -5.69 -20.46 -6.36
C GLY A 345 -4.88 -21.70 -5.98
N ASN A 346 -3.55 -21.59 -5.94
CA ASN A 346 -2.67 -22.68 -5.47
C ASN A 346 -2.14 -22.37 -4.05
N PRO A 347 -2.73 -22.91 -2.98
CA PRO A 347 -2.31 -22.60 -1.61
C PRO A 347 -0.87 -23.06 -1.30
N ALA A 348 -0.36 -24.08 -2.00
CA ALA A 348 0.97 -24.64 -1.79
C ALA A 348 2.07 -23.98 -2.65
N ALA A 349 1.72 -23.02 -3.52
CA ALA A 349 2.68 -22.39 -4.41
C ALA A 349 3.80 -21.65 -3.64
N ARG A 350 5.01 -21.72 -4.17
CA ARG A 350 6.14 -20.90 -3.73
C ARG A 350 6.08 -19.53 -4.39
N ARG A 351 6.55 -18.49 -3.70
CA ARG A 351 6.70 -17.15 -4.29
C ARG A 351 7.72 -17.21 -5.42
N PRO A 352 7.39 -16.73 -6.63
CA PRO A 352 8.37 -16.65 -7.70
C PRO A 352 9.33 -15.48 -7.46
N GLU A 353 10.59 -15.65 -7.85
CA GLU A 353 11.63 -14.62 -7.78
C GLU A 353 12.15 -14.38 -9.20
N TYR A 354 12.03 -13.14 -9.68
CA TYR A 354 12.47 -12.76 -11.02
C TYR A 354 13.41 -11.56 -10.97
N ASP A 355 14.39 -11.54 -11.87
CA ASP A 355 15.29 -10.39 -12.03
C ASP A 355 14.58 -9.14 -12.58
N LEU A 356 13.37 -9.30 -13.12
CA LEU A 356 12.59 -8.20 -13.71
C LEU A 356 12.45 -7.01 -12.75
N ALA A 357 12.26 -7.26 -11.45
CA ALA A 357 12.17 -6.21 -10.45
C ALA A 357 13.42 -5.30 -10.39
N ASN A 358 14.60 -5.86 -10.68
CA ASN A 358 15.88 -5.15 -10.58
C ASN A 358 16.11 -4.16 -11.72
N TYR A 359 15.48 -4.38 -12.88
CA TYR A 359 15.71 -3.55 -14.05
C TYR A 359 14.47 -2.84 -14.60
N LEU A 360 13.27 -3.14 -14.09
CA LEU A 360 12.00 -2.53 -14.55
C LEU A 360 12.04 -0.99 -14.52
N ALA A 361 12.76 -0.41 -13.55
CA ALA A 361 12.88 1.05 -13.41
C ALA A 361 13.71 1.73 -14.52
N TYR A 362 14.54 0.98 -15.26
CA TYR A 362 15.36 1.51 -16.36
C TYR A 362 14.65 1.50 -17.71
N PHE A 363 13.43 0.95 -17.76
CA PHE A 363 12.59 0.99 -18.95
C PHE A 363 11.65 2.20 -18.89
N ASP A 364 11.31 2.74 -20.05
CA ASP A 364 10.38 3.86 -20.17
C ASP A 364 9.01 3.46 -19.59
N GLN A 365 8.61 4.13 -18.50
CA GLN A 365 7.35 3.84 -17.82
C GLN A 365 6.14 4.39 -18.57
N GLY A 366 6.35 5.32 -19.51
CA GLY A 366 5.30 5.96 -20.30
C GLY A 366 4.75 5.09 -21.45
N SER A 367 5.37 3.96 -21.76
CA SER A 367 5.05 3.13 -22.93
C SER A 367 4.43 1.77 -22.58
N ARG A 368 3.79 1.63 -21.41
CA ARG A 368 3.15 0.37 -21.01
C ARG A 368 1.82 0.17 -21.70
N ILE A 369 1.60 -1.05 -22.20
CA ILE A 369 0.32 -1.45 -22.80
C ILE A 369 -0.62 -1.83 -21.67
N VAL A 370 -1.77 -1.16 -21.57
CA VAL A 370 -2.81 -1.50 -20.60
C VAL A 370 -3.56 -2.74 -21.09
N LEU A 371 -3.43 -3.83 -20.37
CA LEU A 371 -4.08 -5.12 -20.62
C LEU A 371 -5.31 -5.27 -19.72
N SER A 372 -6.25 -6.11 -20.13
CA SER A 372 -7.46 -6.44 -19.35
C SER A 372 -7.57 -7.94 -19.09
N LEU A 373 -8.36 -8.29 -18.07
CA LEU A 373 -8.66 -9.67 -17.71
C LEU A 373 -9.94 -10.12 -18.42
N GLY A 374 -9.91 -11.34 -18.95
CA GLY A 374 -11.10 -12.10 -19.33
C GLY A 374 -11.87 -12.61 -18.10
N LYS A 375 -12.91 -13.41 -18.35
CA LYS A 375 -13.70 -14.04 -17.27
C LYS A 375 -12.88 -15.11 -16.55
N GLN A 376 -13.11 -15.29 -15.25
CA GLN A 376 -12.59 -16.43 -14.51
C GLN A 376 -13.14 -17.72 -15.13
N VAL A 377 -12.25 -18.68 -15.37
CA VAL A 377 -12.62 -20.06 -15.69
C VAL A 377 -11.90 -21.01 -14.73
N GLU A 378 -12.57 -22.09 -14.38
CA GLU A 378 -11.93 -23.20 -13.67
C GLU A 378 -10.89 -23.83 -14.60
N ASN A 379 -9.75 -24.21 -14.04
CA ASN A 379 -8.71 -24.84 -14.83
C ASN A 379 -9.05 -26.32 -15.01
N ASN A 380 -9.29 -26.74 -16.26
CA ASN A 380 -9.66 -28.14 -16.56
C ASN A 380 -8.60 -29.16 -16.14
N ASP A 381 -7.34 -28.74 -16.01
CA ASP A 381 -6.24 -29.61 -15.55
C ASP A 381 -6.22 -29.76 -14.02
N TYR A 382 -7.00 -28.95 -13.29
CA TYR A 382 -6.93 -28.87 -11.84
C TYR A 382 -7.23 -30.21 -11.18
N ALA A 383 -6.24 -30.73 -10.46
CA ALA A 383 -6.30 -31.94 -9.68
C ALA A 383 -5.80 -31.63 -8.27
N PRO A 384 -6.70 -31.38 -7.30
CA PRO A 384 -6.28 -31.06 -5.94
C PRO A 384 -5.50 -32.23 -5.35
N ASP A 385 -4.37 -31.94 -4.69
CA ASP A 385 -3.66 -32.93 -3.89
C ASP A 385 -4.61 -33.47 -2.81
N VAL A 386 -5.03 -34.74 -2.96
CA VAL A 386 -5.85 -35.40 -1.95
C VAL A 386 -4.95 -35.60 -0.73
N PRO A 387 -5.25 -34.99 0.44
CA PRO A 387 -4.38 -35.12 1.60
C PRO A 387 -4.22 -36.62 1.94
N PHE A 388 -2.97 -37.06 2.10
CA PHE A 388 -2.67 -38.41 2.56
C PHE A 388 -3.22 -38.57 3.98
N VAL A 389 -4.35 -39.27 4.11
CA VAL A 389 -4.90 -39.64 5.41
C VAL A 389 -4.18 -40.92 5.85
N PRO A 390 -3.38 -40.91 6.94
CA PRO A 390 -2.73 -42.11 7.44
C PRO A 390 -3.76 -43.22 7.71
N PHE A 391 -3.37 -44.48 7.50
CA PHE A 391 -4.27 -45.64 7.67
C PHE A 391 -4.97 -45.65 9.05
N SER A 392 -4.28 -45.20 10.10
CA SER A 392 -4.81 -45.09 11.47
C SER A 392 -5.92 -44.03 11.63
N GLU A 393 -5.83 -42.91 10.91
CA GLU A 393 -6.88 -41.88 10.91
C GLU A 393 -8.05 -42.27 10.02
N ARG A 394 -7.77 -42.96 8.91
CA ARG A 394 -8.78 -43.51 8.01
C ARG A 394 -9.61 -44.61 8.70
N TYR A 395 -8.98 -45.44 9.51
CA TYR A 395 -9.61 -46.52 10.26
C TYR A 395 -9.45 -46.32 11.76
N LYS A 396 -10.19 -45.36 12.33
CA LYS A 396 -10.18 -45.07 13.79
C LYS A 396 -10.42 -46.31 14.68
N TRP A 397 -11.11 -47.33 14.15
CA TRP A 397 -11.35 -48.61 14.84
C TRP A 397 -10.11 -49.51 14.95
N PHE A 398 -9.13 -49.34 14.05
CA PHE A 398 -7.92 -50.17 13.99
C PHE A 398 -7.07 -50.01 15.26
N LEU A 399 -6.91 -48.77 15.74
CA LEU A 399 -6.19 -48.50 17.00
C LEU A 399 -6.85 -49.19 18.19
N ASN A 400 -8.18 -49.08 18.32
CA ASN A 400 -8.94 -49.73 19.38
C ASN A 400 -8.84 -51.26 19.28
N PHE A 401 -8.90 -51.81 18.05
CA PHE A 401 -8.74 -53.23 17.81
C PHE A 401 -7.35 -53.73 18.20
N THR A 402 -6.28 -53.05 17.78
CA THR A 402 -4.91 -53.41 18.18
C THR A 402 -4.70 -53.32 19.69
N LEU A 403 -5.32 -52.34 20.37
CA LEU A 403 -5.25 -52.23 21.82
C LEU A 403 -5.96 -53.39 22.52
N ILE A 404 -7.16 -53.77 22.06
CA ILE A 404 -7.91 -54.92 22.60
C ILE A 404 -7.09 -56.20 22.45
N VAL A 405 -6.49 -56.43 21.28
CA VAL A 405 -5.64 -57.60 21.04
C VAL A 405 -4.43 -57.60 21.96
N ALA A 406 -3.74 -56.46 22.11
CA ALA A 406 -2.59 -56.35 23.02
C ALA A 406 -2.97 -56.64 24.48
N VAL A 407 -4.09 -56.10 24.96
CA VAL A 407 -4.62 -56.36 26.31
C VAL A 407 -4.97 -57.84 26.48
N ALA A 408 -5.62 -58.47 25.49
CA ALA A 408 -5.95 -59.89 25.54
C ALA A 408 -4.70 -60.78 25.57
N VAL A 409 -3.65 -60.43 24.82
CA VAL A 409 -2.37 -61.15 24.82
C VAL A 409 -1.68 -61.02 26.18
N VAL A 410 -1.57 -59.81 26.72
CA VAL A 410 -0.95 -59.58 28.04
C VAL A 410 -1.75 -60.29 29.14
N GLY A 411 -3.08 -60.17 29.12
CA GLY A 411 -3.97 -60.88 30.04
C GLY A 411 -3.83 -62.40 29.94
N GLY A 412 -3.74 -62.95 28.73
CA GLY A 412 -3.50 -64.37 28.48
C GLY A 412 -2.15 -64.85 29.01
N ILE A 413 -1.09 -64.05 28.84
CA ILE A 413 0.24 -64.34 29.40
C ILE A 413 0.18 -64.35 30.93
N LEU A 414 -0.46 -63.36 31.55
CA LEU A 414 -0.62 -63.28 33.00
C LEU A 414 -1.38 -64.49 33.56
N VAL A 415 -2.51 -64.88 32.95
CA VAL A 415 -3.27 -66.06 33.35
C VAL A 415 -2.44 -67.33 33.22
N ARG A 416 -1.65 -67.47 32.14
CA ARG A 416 -0.76 -68.62 31.93
C ARG A 416 0.35 -68.70 32.98
N VAL A 417 0.90 -67.56 33.40
CA VAL A 417 1.91 -67.48 34.47
C VAL A 417 1.29 -67.84 35.83
N MET A 418 0.09 -67.32 36.12
CA MET A 418 -0.61 -67.64 37.38
C MET A 418 -1.03 -69.11 37.50
N ARG A 419 -1.38 -69.77 36.39
CA ARG A 419 -1.73 -71.21 36.36
C ARG A 419 -0.52 -72.15 36.41
N ARG A 420 0.70 -71.63 36.33
CA ARG A 420 1.96 -72.39 36.40
C ARG A 420 2.67 -72.30 37.77
N LYS A 421 2.09 -71.55 38.71
CA LYS A 421 2.31 -71.74 40.15
C LYS A 421 1.22 -72.65 40.68
#